data_AF-A0A5C6XCF8-F1
#
_entry.id   AF-A0A5C6XCF8-F1
#
_cell.length_a   1.000
_cell.length_b   1.000
_cell.length_c   1.000
_cell.angle_alpha   90.00
_cell.angle_beta   90.00
_cell.angle_gamma   90.00
#
_symmetry.space_group_name_H-M   'P 1'
#
loop_
_entity.id
_entity.type
_entity.pdbx_description
1 polymer ?
#
loop_
_entity_poly.entity_id
_entity_poly.type
_entity_poly.pdbx_seq_one_letter_code
_entity_poly.pdbx_strand_id
1 'polypeptide(L)'
;MSALNNVHSLMVSMMRAGRGLFVTSHNRENPPRPAKTLELYEYEGCPYCRKVREAMSELDLEFINRTSAKGDEVKRARALELSGKMQFPMLVDPNTDTVLLESEAIIAYLHEHYGDGRGLLDIVTSMPSTVAGSMATMLRPKGLRVRPGFETRAQPASTLVLYNFEASPFCRKVREALNELNLDYHVKNVAKGSARRPEFRELAGRVMVPYLIDPNHDVAMFESDDIVAYLYKTYGADA
;
A
#
# COMPACT_ATOMS: atom_id res chain seq x y z
N MET A 1 -23.01 -5.36 8.87
CA MET A 1 -21.74 -6.07 8.57
C MET A 1 -20.53 -5.14 8.30
N SER A 2 -20.71 -3.86 7.93
CA SER A 2 -19.60 -2.93 7.63
C SER A 2 -18.82 -2.44 8.87
N ALA A 3 -19.51 -2.09 9.98
CA ALA A 3 -18.88 -1.53 11.17
C ALA A 3 -17.97 -2.51 11.93
N LEU A 4 -18.40 -3.77 12.09
CA LEU A 4 -17.63 -4.84 12.74
C LEU A 4 -16.28 -5.09 12.06
N ASN A 5 -16.23 -5.02 10.73
CA ASN A 5 -15.01 -5.24 9.95
C ASN A 5 -14.02 -4.07 10.08
N ASN A 6 -14.52 -2.84 10.16
CA ASN A 6 -13.69 -1.65 10.35
C ASN A 6 -13.07 -1.64 11.76
N VAL A 7 -13.87 -1.94 12.79
CA VAL A 7 -13.41 -2.08 14.18
C VAL A 7 -12.37 -3.19 14.29
N HIS A 8 -12.58 -4.34 13.63
CA HIS A 8 -11.62 -5.43 13.60
C HIS A 8 -10.28 -5.02 12.99
N SER A 9 -10.25 -4.26 11.90
CA SER A 9 -8.99 -3.82 11.28
C SER A 9 -8.16 -2.91 12.18
N LEU A 10 -8.81 -1.95 12.85
CA LEU A 10 -8.18 -1.06 13.82
C LEU A 10 -7.71 -1.84 15.05
N MET A 11 -8.53 -2.77 15.54
CA MET A 11 -8.19 -3.67 16.64
C MET A 11 -6.99 -4.57 16.32
N VAL A 12 -6.91 -5.12 15.11
CA VAL A 12 -5.73 -5.88 14.63
C VAL A 12 -4.48 -5.00 14.58
N SER A 13 -4.60 -3.75 14.10
CA SER A 13 -3.47 -2.81 14.14
C SER A 13 -3.06 -2.45 15.57
N MET A 14 -4.01 -2.27 16.50
CA MET A 14 -3.73 -2.05 17.92
C MET A 14 -3.06 -3.26 18.58
N MET A 15 -3.49 -4.49 18.25
CA MET A 15 -2.85 -5.73 18.69
C MET A 15 -1.43 -5.89 18.14
N ARG A 16 -1.13 -5.24 17.00
CA ARG A 16 0.21 -5.12 16.42
C ARG A 16 0.91 -3.82 16.85
N ALA A 17 0.70 -3.38 18.08
CA ALA A 17 1.33 -2.20 18.67
C ALA A 17 1.13 -0.88 17.90
N GLY A 18 0.06 -0.75 17.10
CA GLY A 18 -0.22 0.46 16.33
C GLY A 18 0.59 0.60 15.03
N ARG A 19 1.12 -0.50 14.49
CA ARG A 19 1.89 -0.48 13.24
C ARG A 19 1.12 0.10 12.06
N GLY A 20 1.81 0.91 11.25
CA GLY A 20 1.28 1.66 10.11
C GLY A 20 0.33 2.81 10.47
N LEU A 21 0.15 3.15 11.74
CA LEU A 21 -0.71 4.26 12.19
C LEU A 21 0.07 5.57 12.40
N PHE A 22 1.31 5.45 12.84
CA PHE A 22 2.17 6.57 13.20
C PHE A 22 3.46 6.55 12.41
N VAL A 23 3.95 7.73 12.05
CA VAL A 23 5.30 7.89 11.54
C VAL A 23 6.30 7.74 12.68
N THR A 24 7.44 7.10 12.41
CA THR A 24 8.56 6.95 13.36
C THR A 24 9.05 8.32 13.84
N SER A 25 9.73 8.38 14.99
CA SER A 25 10.31 9.64 15.49
C SER A 25 11.26 10.27 14.47
N HIS A 26 12.16 9.47 13.91
CA HIS A 26 13.11 9.92 12.89
C HIS A 26 12.40 10.49 11.65
N ASN A 27 11.43 9.78 11.07
CA ASN A 27 10.79 10.23 9.85
C ASN A 27 9.80 11.41 10.03
N ARG A 28 9.42 11.76 11.28
CA ARG A 28 8.69 13.00 11.59
C ARG A 28 9.54 14.24 11.41
N GLU A 29 10.85 14.13 11.59
CA GLU A 29 11.82 15.20 11.33
C GLU A 29 12.04 15.44 9.83
N ASN A 30 11.37 14.64 8.99
CA ASN A 30 11.40 14.69 7.53
C ASN A 30 12.84 14.61 6.95
N PRO A 31 13.56 13.52 7.22
CA PRO A 31 14.87 13.28 6.61
C PRO A 31 14.74 13.23 5.07
N PRO A 32 15.86 13.35 4.33
CA PRO A 32 15.86 13.24 2.88
C PRO A 32 15.08 12.02 2.40
N ARG A 33 14.16 12.25 1.47
CA ARG A 33 13.31 11.21 0.89
C ARG A 33 14.00 10.59 -0.34
N PRO A 34 13.62 9.36 -0.74
CA PRO A 34 14.12 8.78 -1.98
C PRO A 34 13.93 9.76 -3.16
N ALA A 35 14.99 10.00 -3.94
CA ALA A 35 14.94 10.94 -5.05
C ALA A 35 14.11 10.42 -6.23
N LYS A 36 14.11 9.09 -6.40
CA LYS A 36 13.26 8.36 -7.34
C LYS A 36 12.24 7.54 -6.54
N THR A 37 11.01 7.47 -7.04
CA THR A 37 9.93 6.74 -6.39
C THR A 37 10.24 5.23 -6.36
N LEU A 38 10.08 4.63 -5.19
CA LEU A 38 10.19 3.18 -5.00
C LEU A 38 9.05 2.46 -5.74
N GLU A 39 9.25 1.21 -6.17
CA GLU A 39 8.15 0.37 -6.65
C GLU A 39 7.95 -0.84 -5.73
N LEU A 40 6.69 -1.14 -5.40
CA LEU A 40 6.33 -2.29 -4.58
C LEU A 40 5.34 -3.18 -5.36
N TYR A 41 5.78 -4.39 -5.71
CA TYR A 41 4.93 -5.41 -6.29
C TYR A 41 4.26 -6.19 -5.16
N GLU A 42 2.94 -6.05 -5.05
CA GLU A 42 2.21 -6.51 -3.88
C GLU A 42 0.72 -6.73 -4.17
N TYR A 43 -0.01 -7.32 -3.24
CA TYR A 43 -1.48 -7.30 -3.27
C TYR A 43 -2.10 -7.25 -1.87
N GLU A 44 -3.26 -6.61 -1.77
CA GLU A 44 -3.87 -6.25 -0.47
C GLU A 44 -4.16 -7.47 0.41
N GLY A 45 -4.59 -8.58 -0.18
CA GLY A 45 -4.90 -9.80 0.56
C GLY A 45 -3.68 -10.59 1.08
N CYS A 46 -2.45 -10.17 0.76
CA CYS A 46 -1.22 -10.83 1.22
C CYS A 46 -0.76 -10.31 2.59
N PRO A 47 -0.64 -11.18 3.62
CA PRO A 47 -0.19 -10.75 4.96
C PRO A 47 1.27 -10.28 4.98
N TYR A 48 2.13 -10.81 4.11
CA TYR A 48 3.53 -10.38 3.99
C TYR A 48 3.65 -9.01 3.32
N CYS A 49 2.83 -8.74 2.30
CA CYS A 49 2.75 -7.42 1.67
C CYS A 49 2.29 -6.37 2.66
N ARG A 50 1.28 -6.70 3.48
CA ARG A 50 0.82 -5.82 4.57
C ARG A 50 1.95 -5.41 5.50
N LYS A 51 2.84 -6.32 5.91
CA LYS A 51 3.98 -5.97 6.77
C LYS A 51 4.89 -4.91 6.13
N VAL A 52 5.16 -5.03 4.83
CA VAL A 52 5.97 -4.05 4.10
C VAL A 52 5.24 -2.71 3.99
N ARG A 53 3.93 -2.70 3.69
CA ARG A 53 3.13 -1.46 3.65
C ARG A 53 3.04 -0.77 5.01
N GLU A 54 2.97 -1.55 6.11
CA GLU A 54 3.06 -1.02 7.48
C GLU A 54 4.37 -0.26 7.68
N ALA A 55 5.51 -0.89 7.34
CA ALA A 55 6.83 -0.25 7.43
C ALA A 55 6.96 0.98 6.54
N MET A 56 6.52 0.92 5.27
CA MET A 56 6.54 2.08 4.37
C MET A 56 5.67 3.23 4.87
N SER A 57 4.54 2.92 5.52
CA SER A 57 3.66 3.91 6.15
C SER A 57 4.28 4.53 7.42
N GLU A 58 5.04 3.76 8.19
CA GLU A 58 5.76 4.23 9.39
C GLU A 58 6.97 5.09 9.03
N LEU A 59 7.68 4.72 7.98
CA LEU A 59 8.80 5.49 7.43
C LEU A 59 8.33 6.69 6.58
N ASP A 60 7.02 6.85 6.43
CA ASP A 60 6.41 7.94 5.66
C ASP A 60 6.94 7.99 4.21
N LEU A 61 7.06 6.83 3.55
CA LEU A 61 7.59 6.70 2.19
C LEU A 61 6.49 6.78 1.13
N GLU A 62 6.83 7.29 -0.04
CA GLU A 62 6.00 7.19 -1.25
C GLU A 62 6.48 6.03 -2.13
N PHE A 63 5.55 5.41 -2.85
CA PHE A 63 5.88 4.32 -3.76
C PHE A 63 4.82 4.12 -4.83
N ILE A 64 5.24 3.62 -6.00
CA ILE A 64 4.32 3.06 -6.98
C ILE A 64 3.95 1.66 -6.53
N ASN A 65 2.67 1.46 -6.29
CA ASN A 65 2.11 0.14 -6.06
C ASN A 65 1.85 -0.55 -7.38
N ARG A 66 2.60 -1.63 -7.64
CA ARG A 66 2.44 -2.51 -8.79
C ARG A 66 1.50 -3.63 -8.40
N THR A 67 0.21 -3.46 -8.66
CA THR A 67 -0.81 -4.41 -8.18
C THR A 67 -0.59 -5.79 -8.77
N SER A 68 -0.38 -6.77 -7.91
CA SER A 68 0.07 -8.11 -8.30
C SER A 68 -0.85 -9.15 -7.67
N ALA A 69 -2.17 -8.90 -7.61
CA ALA A 69 -3.17 -9.83 -7.06
C ALA A 69 -3.38 -11.02 -8.01
N LYS A 70 -3.68 -12.22 -7.51
CA LYS A 70 -3.74 -13.47 -8.31
C LYS A 70 -4.50 -13.25 -9.63
N GLY A 71 -3.98 -13.74 -10.74
CA GLY A 71 -4.58 -13.52 -12.06
C GLY A 71 -3.97 -12.36 -12.84
N ASP A 72 -3.29 -11.40 -12.20
CA ASP A 72 -2.44 -10.49 -12.97
C ASP A 72 -1.34 -11.28 -13.69
N GLU A 73 -1.25 -11.11 -15.01
CA GLU A 73 -0.27 -11.76 -15.88
C GLU A 73 0.92 -10.84 -16.16
N VAL A 74 0.69 -9.53 -16.28
CA VAL A 74 1.71 -8.57 -16.74
C VAL A 74 2.73 -8.25 -15.66
N LYS A 75 2.28 -7.81 -14.48
CA LYS A 75 3.20 -7.37 -13.41
C LYS A 75 3.82 -8.57 -12.71
N ARG A 76 3.13 -9.72 -12.65
CA ARG A 76 3.73 -10.99 -12.25
C ARG A 76 4.84 -11.47 -13.18
N ALA A 77 4.63 -11.41 -14.50
CA ALA A 77 5.68 -11.77 -15.46
C ALA A 77 6.89 -10.84 -15.29
N ARG A 78 6.66 -9.53 -15.14
CA ARG A 78 7.72 -8.56 -14.86
C ARG A 78 8.45 -8.84 -13.54
N ALA A 79 7.74 -9.19 -12.48
CA ALA A 79 8.34 -9.55 -11.20
C ALA A 79 9.23 -10.81 -11.30
N LEU A 80 8.79 -11.80 -12.08
CA LEU A 80 9.59 -12.99 -12.37
C LEU A 80 10.84 -12.66 -13.19
N GLU A 81 10.72 -11.80 -14.19
CA GLU A 81 11.86 -11.33 -15.00
C GLU A 81 12.90 -10.60 -14.14
N LEU A 82 12.46 -9.70 -13.25
CA LEU A 82 13.33 -8.88 -12.42
C LEU A 82 14.05 -9.67 -11.32
N SER A 83 13.38 -10.64 -10.70
CA SER A 83 13.88 -11.32 -9.49
C SER A 83 14.21 -12.80 -9.67
N GLY A 84 13.85 -13.39 -10.82
CA GLY A 84 13.96 -14.82 -11.08
C GLY A 84 12.97 -15.68 -10.28
N LYS A 85 12.11 -15.09 -9.44
CA LYS A 85 11.12 -15.81 -8.62
C LYS A 85 9.77 -15.11 -8.62
N MET A 86 8.69 -15.89 -8.73
CA MET A 86 7.33 -15.36 -8.59
C MET A 86 6.93 -15.31 -7.12
N GLN A 87 7.46 -14.32 -6.39
CA GLN A 87 7.26 -14.17 -4.95
C GLN A 87 6.89 -12.72 -4.59
N PHE A 88 5.97 -12.56 -3.63
CA PHE A 88 5.47 -11.25 -3.19
C PHE A 88 5.49 -11.12 -1.66
N PRO A 89 5.80 -9.94 -1.11
CA PRO A 89 6.12 -8.69 -1.82
C PRO A 89 7.49 -8.73 -2.50
N MET A 90 7.67 -7.88 -3.52
CA MET A 90 8.95 -7.56 -4.13
C MET A 90 9.13 -6.05 -4.17
N LEU A 91 10.25 -5.55 -3.66
CA LEU A 91 10.62 -4.14 -3.70
C LEU A 91 11.60 -3.91 -4.85
N VAL A 92 11.41 -2.82 -5.61
CA VAL A 92 12.40 -2.28 -6.54
C VAL A 92 12.77 -0.87 -6.07
N ASP A 93 14.05 -0.67 -5.81
CA ASP A 93 14.62 0.62 -5.44
C ASP A 93 15.53 1.15 -6.55
N PRO A 94 15.07 2.13 -7.35
CA PRO A 94 15.87 2.74 -8.41
C PRO A 94 16.93 3.75 -7.91
N ASN A 95 16.94 4.06 -6.61
CA ASN A 95 17.95 4.92 -5.98
C ASN A 95 19.24 4.13 -5.70
N THR A 96 19.14 2.83 -5.45
CA THR A 96 20.28 1.93 -5.19
C THR A 96 20.40 0.77 -6.18
N ASP A 97 19.61 0.78 -7.26
CA ASP A 97 19.55 -0.28 -8.28
C ASP A 97 19.33 -1.68 -7.68
N THR A 98 18.36 -1.76 -6.76
CA THR A 98 18.16 -2.95 -5.91
C THR A 98 16.78 -3.57 -6.15
N VAL A 99 16.74 -4.89 -6.28
CA VAL A 99 15.51 -5.70 -6.32
C VAL A 99 15.54 -6.68 -5.15
N LEU A 100 14.54 -6.60 -4.27
CA LEU A 100 14.49 -7.41 -3.05
C LEU A 100 13.20 -8.22 -2.95
N LEU A 101 13.36 -9.46 -2.53
CA LEU A 101 12.29 -10.36 -2.10
C LEU A 101 12.34 -10.53 -0.58
N GLU A 102 11.44 -11.35 -0.03
CA GLU A 102 11.30 -11.63 1.40
C GLU A 102 10.90 -10.40 2.23
N SER A 103 9.69 -10.43 2.80
CA SER A 103 9.14 -9.27 3.52
C SER A 103 10.03 -8.74 4.65
N GLU A 104 10.70 -9.60 5.42
CA GLU A 104 11.59 -9.13 6.50
C GLU A 104 12.91 -8.52 5.98
N ALA A 105 13.44 -9.02 4.85
CA ALA A 105 14.62 -8.44 4.22
C ALA A 105 14.30 -7.05 3.64
N ILE A 106 13.13 -6.93 2.99
CA ILE A 106 12.61 -5.65 2.49
C ILE A 106 12.43 -4.65 3.65
N ILE A 107 11.81 -5.07 4.76
CA ILE A 107 11.60 -4.18 5.92
C ILE A 107 12.94 -3.76 6.52
N ALA A 108 13.89 -4.68 6.70
CA ALA A 108 15.22 -4.36 7.22
C ALA A 108 15.92 -3.32 6.32
N TYR A 109 15.91 -3.55 5.01
CA TYR A 109 16.48 -2.64 4.02
C TYR A 109 15.85 -1.24 4.09
N LEU A 110 14.52 -1.14 4.13
CA LEU A 110 13.82 0.15 4.19
C LEU A 110 14.18 0.95 5.45
N HIS A 111 14.28 0.28 6.61
CA HIS A 111 14.68 0.93 7.85
C HIS A 111 16.15 1.38 7.85
N GLU A 112 17.03 0.62 7.21
CA GLU A 112 18.44 0.96 7.09
C GLU A 112 18.67 2.14 6.15
N HIS A 113 17.98 2.19 5.01
CA HIS A 113 18.22 3.20 3.98
C HIS A 113 17.37 4.45 4.16
N TYR A 114 16.19 4.33 4.77
CA TYR A 114 15.20 5.41 4.84
C TYR A 114 14.61 5.62 6.24
N GLY A 115 15.16 4.97 7.25
CA GLY A 115 14.85 5.16 8.67
C GLY A 115 16.11 5.37 9.49
N ASP A 116 15.98 5.18 10.81
CA ASP A 116 17.06 5.20 11.80
C ASP A 116 17.52 3.78 12.19
N GLY A 117 17.33 2.80 11.29
CA GLY A 117 17.57 1.39 11.56
C GLY A 117 16.38 0.69 12.23
N ARG A 118 16.59 -0.57 12.65
CA ARG A 118 15.54 -1.40 13.27
C ARG A 118 15.90 -1.71 14.73
N GLY A 119 15.05 -1.29 15.66
CA GLY A 119 15.21 -1.60 17.08
C GLY A 119 14.82 -3.05 17.41
N LEU A 120 15.29 -3.57 18.55
CA LEU A 120 14.92 -4.91 19.03
C LEU A 120 13.40 -5.07 19.19
N LEU A 121 12.71 -4.02 19.65
CA LEU A 121 11.26 -4.00 19.81
C LEU A 121 10.53 -4.16 18.46
N ASP A 122 11.11 -3.62 17.39
CA ASP A 122 10.54 -3.72 16.05
C ASP A 122 10.59 -5.13 15.48
N ILE A 123 11.68 -5.84 15.78
CA ILE A 123 11.89 -7.24 15.39
C ILE A 123 10.91 -8.15 16.16
N VAL A 124 10.81 -7.98 17.48
CA VAL A 124 9.96 -8.83 18.32
C VAL A 124 8.48 -8.68 17.97
N THR A 125 8.03 -7.47 17.64
CA THR A 125 6.63 -7.19 17.27
C THR A 125 6.27 -7.63 15.84
N SER A 126 7.23 -7.98 14.98
CA SER A 126 6.93 -8.46 13.61
C SER A 126 6.53 -9.94 13.55
N MET A 127 6.84 -10.73 14.58
CA MET A 127 6.87 -12.19 14.51
C MET A 127 5.55 -12.95 14.82
N PRO A 128 4.64 -12.57 15.74
CA PRO A 128 3.47 -13.41 16.05
C PRO A 128 2.26 -13.25 15.10
N SER A 129 2.39 -12.45 14.04
CA SER A 129 1.26 -11.72 13.48
C SER A 129 0.81 -12.20 12.08
N THR A 130 1.54 -13.15 11.49
CA THR A 130 1.24 -13.72 10.16
C THR A 130 0.04 -14.66 10.21
N VAL A 131 -0.12 -15.46 11.28
CA VAL A 131 -1.22 -16.43 11.42
C VAL A 131 -2.58 -15.73 11.52
N ALA A 132 -2.69 -14.71 12.39
CA ALA A 132 -3.91 -13.90 12.51
C ALA A 132 -4.22 -13.13 11.21
N GLY A 133 -3.18 -12.64 10.51
CA GLY A 133 -3.32 -12.02 9.19
C GLY A 133 -3.92 -12.98 8.16
N SER A 134 -3.41 -14.21 8.08
CA SER A 134 -3.93 -15.26 7.20
C SER A 134 -5.39 -15.62 7.52
N MET A 135 -5.77 -15.65 8.81
CA MET A 135 -7.17 -15.88 9.21
C MET A 135 -8.10 -14.74 8.81
N ALA A 136 -7.66 -13.48 8.95
CA ALA A 136 -8.44 -12.32 8.53
C ALA A 136 -8.67 -12.30 7.00
N THR A 137 -7.70 -12.76 6.21
CA THR A 137 -7.83 -12.92 4.76
C THR A 137 -8.91 -13.93 4.38
N MET A 138 -9.03 -15.06 5.10
CA MET A 138 -10.09 -16.05 4.86
C MET A 138 -11.50 -15.46 5.06
N LEU A 139 -11.67 -14.50 5.96
CA LEU A 139 -12.95 -13.83 6.23
C LEU A 139 -13.25 -12.67 5.26
N ARG A 140 -12.27 -12.21 4.47
CA ARG A 140 -12.40 -11.12 3.51
C ARG A 140 -11.49 -11.35 2.29
N PRO A 141 -11.96 -12.08 1.26
CA PRO A 141 -11.15 -12.47 0.11
C PRO A 141 -10.88 -11.33 -0.90
N LYS A 142 -11.30 -10.10 -0.60
CA LYS A 142 -11.11 -8.94 -1.48
C LYS A 142 -9.64 -8.59 -1.65
N GLY A 143 -9.26 -8.17 -2.85
CA GLY A 143 -7.86 -7.85 -3.20
C GLY A 143 -6.92 -9.07 -3.25
N LEU A 144 -7.44 -10.30 -3.23
CA LEU A 144 -6.65 -11.52 -3.47
C LEU A 144 -6.47 -11.84 -4.94
N ARG A 145 -7.45 -11.48 -5.77
CA ARG A 145 -7.51 -11.83 -7.18
C ARG A 145 -7.93 -10.62 -8.01
N VAL A 146 -7.32 -10.50 -9.18
CA VAL A 146 -7.80 -9.63 -10.24
C VAL A 146 -9.17 -10.13 -10.71
N ARG A 147 -10.05 -9.19 -11.04
CA ARG A 147 -11.37 -9.47 -11.62
C ARG A 147 -11.20 -10.07 -13.03
N PRO A 148 -12.01 -11.08 -13.42
CA PRO A 148 -12.01 -11.59 -14.79
C PRO A 148 -12.09 -10.48 -15.83
N GLY A 149 -11.26 -10.57 -16.87
CA GLY A 149 -11.14 -9.59 -17.95
C GLY A 149 -10.00 -8.59 -17.72
N PHE A 150 -9.50 -8.43 -16.49
CA PHE A 150 -8.48 -7.42 -16.15
C PHE A 150 -7.07 -8.01 -15.98
N GLU A 151 -6.88 -9.31 -16.23
CA GLU A 151 -5.61 -10.03 -16.06
C GLU A 151 -4.43 -9.37 -16.79
N THR A 152 -4.68 -8.81 -17.96
CA THR A 152 -3.69 -8.14 -18.83
C THR A 152 -3.94 -6.64 -19.01
N ARG A 153 -4.72 -6.03 -18.10
CA ARG A 153 -5.14 -4.63 -18.16
C ARG A 153 -4.01 -3.66 -18.54
N ALA A 154 -4.25 -2.86 -19.58
CA ALA A 154 -3.46 -1.67 -19.87
C ALA A 154 -3.61 -0.61 -18.76
N GLN A 155 -2.50 -0.04 -18.33
CA GLN A 155 -2.49 0.98 -17.30
C GLN A 155 -2.93 2.35 -17.87
N PRO A 156 -3.60 3.21 -17.07
CA PRO A 156 -3.91 4.57 -17.48
C PRO A 156 -2.66 5.36 -17.86
N ALA A 157 -2.82 6.37 -18.73
CA ALA A 157 -1.69 7.16 -19.23
C ALA A 157 -0.95 7.90 -18.11
N SER A 158 -1.68 8.39 -17.11
CA SER A 158 -1.14 8.98 -15.89
C SER A 158 -1.47 8.11 -14.68
N THR A 159 -0.48 7.91 -13.81
CA THR A 159 -0.66 7.10 -12.59
C THR A 159 -1.63 7.79 -11.62
N LEU A 160 -2.62 7.04 -11.14
CA LEU A 160 -3.52 7.48 -10.06
C LEU A 160 -2.72 7.75 -8.78
N VAL A 161 -3.13 8.74 -7.97
CA VAL A 161 -2.49 9.02 -6.68
C VAL A 161 -3.46 8.74 -5.54
N LEU A 162 -3.02 7.97 -4.54
CA LEU A 162 -3.80 7.68 -3.35
C LEU A 162 -3.07 8.19 -2.11
N TYR A 163 -3.64 9.21 -1.47
CA TYR A 163 -3.25 9.60 -0.12
C TYR A 163 -3.87 8.62 0.88
N ASN A 164 -3.04 7.92 1.65
CA ASN A 164 -3.49 6.89 2.59
C ASN A 164 -2.58 6.71 3.81
N PHE A 165 -2.90 5.73 4.65
CA PHE A 165 -1.95 5.07 5.54
C PHE A 165 -2.44 3.62 5.74
N GLU A 166 -1.54 2.70 6.10
CA GLU A 166 -1.84 1.26 6.06
C GLU A 166 -2.93 0.87 7.06
N ALA A 167 -2.89 1.41 8.27
CA ALA A 167 -3.82 1.06 9.35
C ALA A 167 -5.28 1.52 9.13
N SER A 168 -5.60 2.25 8.06
CA SER A 168 -6.96 2.74 7.79
C SER A 168 -7.84 1.69 7.08
N PRO A 169 -8.96 1.24 7.68
CA PRO A 169 -9.92 0.36 6.98
C PRO A 169 -10.51 0.97 5.71
N PHE A 170 -10.69 2.29 5.70
CA PHE A 170 -11.26 3.02 4.56
C PHE A 170 -10.28 3.03 3.40
N CYS A 171 -8.98 3.22 3.67
CA CYS A 171 -7.94 3.11 2.67
C CYS A 171 -7.82 1.68 2.12
N ARG A 172 -7.92 0.67 3.00
CA ARG A 172 -7.95 -0.73 2.59
C ARG A 172 -9.05 -1.00 1.57
N LYS A 173 -10.28 -0.50 1.76
CA LYS A 173 -11.37 -0.68 0.77
C LYS A 173 -10.96 -0.19 -0.62
N VAL A 174 -10.30 0.96 -0.72
CA VAL A 174 -9.83 1.54 -1.99
C VAL A 174 -8.72 0.69 -2.60
N ARG A 175 -7.73 0.26 -1.79
CA ARG A 175 -6.64 -0.62 -2.26
C ARG A 175 -7.14 -1.99 -2.73
N GLU A 176 -8.19 -2.53 -2.10
CA GLU A 176 -8.88 -3.74 -2.56
C GLU A 176 -9.48 -3.54 -3.97
N ALA A 177 -10.19 -2.43 -4.20
CA ALA A 177 -10.75 -2.11 -5.52
C ALA A 177 -9.67 -1.91 -6.59
N LEU A 178 -8.58 -1.21 -6.26
CA LEU A 178 -7.43 -1.02 -7.17
C LEU A 178 -6.78 -2.37 -7.55
N ASN A 179 -6.63 -3.29 -6.58
CA ASN A 179 -6.13 -4.65 -6.84
C ASN A 179 -7.08 -5.47 -7.71
N GLU A 180 -8.38 -5.44 -7.43
CA GLU A 180 -9.38 -6.17 -8.22
C GLU A 180 -9.45 -5.64 -9.66
N LEU A 181 -9.25 -4.34 -9.86
CA LEU A 181 -9.20 -3.69 -11.17
C LEU A 181 -7.81 -3.73 -11.82
N ASN A 182 -6.81 -4.34 -11.19
CA ASN A 182 -5.43 -4.44 -11.68
C ASN A 182 -4.78 -3.09 -12.06
N LEU A 183 -5.07 -2.05 -11.27
CA LEU A 183 -4.61 -0.67 -11.48
C LEU A 183 -3.40 -0.36 -10.61
N ASP A 184 -2.31 0.07 -11.23
CA ASP A 184 -1.16 0.64 -10.54
C ASP A 184 -1.45 2.07 -10.08
N TYR A 185 -0.88 2.44 -8.94
CA TYR A 185 -1.13 3.75 -8.34
C TYR A 185 0.03 4.20 -7.47
N HIS A 186 0.22 5.50 -7.39
CA HIS A 186 1.19 6.15 -6.52
C HIS A 186 0.60 6.32 -5.12
N VAL A 187 1.22 5.70 -4.13
CA VAL A 187 0.85 5.84 -2.73
C VAL A 187 1.60 7.02 -2.11
N LYS A 188 0.83 7.96 -1.54
CA LYS A 188 1.36 9.02 -0.67
C LYS A 188 0.92 8.76 0.76
N ASN A 189 1.84 8.28 1.59
CA ASN A 189 1.55 8.01 2.99
C ASN A 189 1.34 9.32 3.77
N VAL A 190 0.31 9.35 4.60
CA VAL A 190 -0.05 10.47 5.49
C VAL A 190 -0.46 9.98 6.87
N ALA A 191 0.28 9.00 7.39
CA ALA A 191 0.11 8.49 8.75
C ALA A 191 0.22 9.61 9.80
N LYS A 192 -0.19 9.35 11.05
CA LYS A 192 -0.13 10.38 12.11
C LYS A 192 1.32 10.79 12.33
N GLY A 193 1.60 12.08 12.26
CA GLY A 193 2.96 12.64 12.34
C GLY A 193 3.67 12.82 11.00
N SER A 194 3.08 12.40 9.88
CA SER A 194 3.65 12.60 8.55
C SER A 194 3.93 14.08 8.26
N ALA A 195 5.11 14.34 7.71
CA ALA A 195 5.54 15.67 7.29
C ALA A 195 4.74 16.18 6.09
N ARG A 196 4.03 15.31 5.37
CA ARG A 196 3.13 15.66 4.26
C ARG A 196 1.78 16.23 4.70
N ARG A 197 1.41 16.11 5.98
CA ARG A 197 0.07 16.54 6.44
C ARG A 197 -0.23 18.03 6.20
N PRO A 198 0.73 18.98 6.33
CA PRO A 198 0.51 20.38 5.96
C PRO A 198 0.22 20.55 4.47
N GLU A 199 1.10 20.05 3.58
CA GLU A 199 0.91 20.08 2.12
C GLU A 199 -0.43 19.44 1.73
N PHE A 200 -0.76 18.28 2.31
CA PHE A 200 -2.01 17.61 2.03
C PHE A 200 -3.23 18.39 2.51
N ARG A 201 -3.13 19.14 3.63
CA ARG A 201 -4.21 20.03 4.08
C ARG A 201 -4.40 21.19 3.10
N GLU A 202 -3.31 21.78 2.60
CA GLU A 202 -3.38 22.86 1.61
C GLU A 202 -4.03 22.38 0.32
N LEU A 203 -3.65 21.18 -0.14
CA LEU A 203 -4.20 20.57 -1.35
C LEU A 203 -5.69 20.21 -1.22
N ALA A 204 -6.08 19.55 -0.14
CA ALA A 204 -7.39 18.90 -0.02
C ALA A 204 -8.34 19.60 0.98
N GLY A 205 -7.92 20.72 1.56
CA GLY A 205 -8.65 21.51 2.57
C GLY A 205 -8.71 20.88 3.97
N ARG A 206 -8.48 19.57 4.09
CA ARG A 206 -8.50 18.82 5.35
C ARG A 206 -7.64 17.57 5.26
N VAL A 207 -7.11 17.13 6.42
CA VAL A 207 -6.31 15.90 6.49
C VAL A 207 -7.21 14.71 6.80
N MET A 208 -7.86 14.19 5.76
CA MET A 208 -8.74 13.03 5.79
C MET A 208 -8.26 12.02 4.74
N VAL A 209 -8.34 10.71 5.03
CA VAL A 209 -8.02 9.66 4.07
C VAL A 209 -9.12 8.59 4.02
N PRO A 210 -9.28 7.87 2.90
CA PRO A 210 -8.54 8.00 1.64
C PRO A 210 -8.88 9.29 0.87
N TYR A 211 -7.92 9.76 0.07
CA TYR A 211 -8.14 10.79 -0.94
C TYR A 211 -7.49 10.33 -2.25
N LEU A 212 -8.31 10.17 -3.29
CA LEU A 212 -7.87 9.74 -4.62
C LEU A 212 -7.71 10.98 -5.50
N ILE A 213 -6.64 11.01 -6.29
CA ILE A 213 -6.49 11.92 -7.43
C ILE A 213 -6.33 11.06 -8.68
N ASP A 214 -7.14 11.35 -9.68
CA ASP A 214 -7.08 10.76 -11.02
C ASP A 214 -6.82 11.86 -12.07
N PRO A 215 -5.57 12.03 -12.49
CA PRO A 215 -5.21 13.03 -13.50
C PRO A 215 -5.80 12.74 -14.88
N ASN A 216 -6.20 11.50 -15.16
CA ASN A 216 -6.74 11.13 -16.47
C ASN A 216 -8.15 11.67 -16.71
N HIS A 217 -8.86 12.00 -15.63
CA HIS A 217 -10.25 12.47 -15.66
C HIS A 217 -10.47 13.77 -14.88
N ASP A 218 -9.39 14.40 -14.41
CA ASP A 218 -9.41 15.60 -13.57
C ASP A 218 -10.31 15.44 -12.32
N VAL A 219 -10.18 14.28 -11.66
CA VAL A 219 -10.96 13.94 -10.46
C VAL A 219 -10.06 13.96 -9.23
N ALA A 220 -10.52 14.62 -8.17
CA ALA A 220 -9.93 14.50 -6.84
C ALA A 220 -11.04 14.40 -5.79
N MET A 221 -11.04 13.35 -4.97
CA MET A 221 -12.19 13.07 -4.10
C MET A 221 -11.85 12.32 -2.81
N PHE A 222 -12.66 12.58 -1.78
CA PHE A 222 -12.69 11.86 -0.51
C PHE A 222 -13.73 10.72 -0.55
N GLU A 223 -13.95 10.11 0.62
CA GLU A 223 -14.97 9.09 0.90
C GLU A 223 -14.68 7.75 0.21
N SER A 224 -14.29 6.75 1.00
CA SER A 224 -13.82 5.47 0.45
C SER A 224 -14.86 4.76 -0.42
N ASP A 225 -16.14 4.86 -0.06
CA ASP A 225 -17.19 4.17 -0.80
C ASP A 225 -17.48 4.88 -2.13
N ASP A 226 -17.39 6.21 -2.18
CA ASP A 226 -17.50 7.00 -3.41
C ASP A 226 -16.29 6.79 -4.33
N ILE A 227 -15.08 6.77 -3.78
CA ILE A 227 -13.85 6.44 -4.51
C ILE A 227 -13.96 5.05 -5.14
N VAL A 228 -14.43 4.05 -4.37
CA VAL A 228 -14.60 2.69 -4.88
C VAL A 228 -15.64 2.66 -6.00
N ALA A 229 -16.79 3.31 -5.81
CA ALA A 229 -17.81 3.41 -6.85
C ALA A 229 -17.30 4.08 -8.12
N TYR A 230 -16.53 5.17 -7.98
CA TYR A 230 -15.85 5.85 -9.07
C TYR A 230 -14.90 4.91 -9.81
N LEU A 231 -14.00 4.21 -9.11
CA LEU A 231 -13.04 3.30 -9.73
C LEU A 231 -13.74 2.20 -10.54
N TYR A 232 -14.78 1.56 -10.00
CA TYR A 232 -15.51 0.54 -10.76
C TYR A 232 -16.28 1.13 -11.94
N LYS A 233 -16.83 2.34 -11.82
CA LYS A 233 -17.57 2.98 -12.91
C LYS A 233 -16.63 3.38 -14.05
N THR A 234 -15.52 4.03 -13.72
CA THR A 234 -14.59 4.62 -14.70
C THR A 234 -13.65 3.58 -15.29
N TYR A 235 -13.23 2.62 -14.48
CA TYR A 235 -12.18 1.66 -14.83
C TYR A 235 -12.63 0.20 -14.78
N GLY A 236 -13.89 -0.08 -14.44
CA GLY A 236 -14.41 -1.44 -14.28
C GLY A 236 -15.39 -1.88 -15.37
N ALA A 237 -15.66 -1.03 -16.36
CA ALA A 237 -16.25 -1.40 -17.64
C ALA A 237 -15.12 -1.47 -18.68
N ASP A 238 -15.03 -2.60 -19.37
CA ASP A 238 -14.10 -2.89 -20.46
C ASP A 238 -12.60 -2.87 -20.12
N ALA A 239 -12.03 -4.07 -20.06
CA ALA A 239 -10.60 -4.32 -20.30
C ALA A 239 -10.47 -5.16 -21.58
#